data_AF-A0A024FEI0-F1
#
_entry.id   AF-A0A024FEI0-F1
#
_cell.length_a   1.000
_cell.length_b   1.000
_cell.length_c   1.000
_cell.angle_alpha   90.00
_cell.angle_beta   90.00
_cell.angle_gamma   90.00
#
_symmetry.space_group_name_H-M   'P 1'
#
loop_
_entity.id
_entity.type
_entity.pdbx_description
1 polymer ?
#
loop_
_entity_poly.entity_id
_entity_poly.type
_entity_poly.pdbx_seq_one_letter_code
_entity_poly.pdbx_strand_id
1 'polypeptide(L)'
;MKFKIFFLTLLFCCISFSQSNERITTIETVEILYGKEEEAIYYFQNNWKKLRARAIEKEYIHSFQLMKTSFSSETPFHIILVTTYTNKEQYKNREKHFTELIKASGGLKLLNDKKPNELRKSVFSVEGANHLE
;
A
#
# COMPACT_ATOMS: atom_id res chain seq x y z
N MET A 1 -42.57 23.00 -20.79
CA MET A 1 -41.97 22.25 -19.65
C MET A 1 -41.01 21.15 -20.08
N LYS A 2 -41.32 20.33 -21.10
CA LYS A 2 -40.46 19.21 -21.56
C LYS A 2 -39.03 19.61 -21.97
N PHE A 3 -38.86 20.74 -22.69
CA PHE A 3 -37.54 21.26 -23.06
C PHE A 3 -36.70 21.81 -21.87
N LYS A 4 -37.36 22.31 -20.81
CA LYS A 4 -36.66 22.79 -19.60
C LYS A 4 -36.09 21.63 -18.77
N ILE A 5 -36.81 20.50 -18.75
CA ILE A 5 -36.37 19.26 -18.08
C ILE A 5 -35.16 18.66 -18.83
N PHE A 6 -35.18 18.65 -20.16
CA PHE A 6 -34.07 18.16 -20.99
C PHE A 6 -32.76 18.94 -20.75
N PHE A 7 -32.84 20.27 -20.62
CA PHE A 7 -31.67 21.10 -20.29
C PHE A 7 -31.14 20.84 -18.87
N LEU A 8 -32.01 20.56 -17.90
CA LEU A 8 -31.61 20.24 -16.53
C LEU A 8 -30.89 18.89 -16.43
N THR A 9 -31.33 17.89 -17.22
CA THR A 9 -30.64 16.59 -17.31
C THR A 9 -29.28 16.69 -18.01
N LEU A 10 -29.11 17.58 -19.00
CA LEU A 10 -27.82 17.77 -19.67
C LEU A 10 -26.77 18.41 -18.74
N LEU A 11 -27.19 19.36 -17.90
CA LEU A 11 -26.31 20.02 -16.92
C LEU A 11 -25.77 19.06 -15.85
N PHE A 12 -26.54 18.04 -15.46
CA PHE A 12 -26.10 17.04 -14.49
C PHE A 12 -25.04 16.07 -15.05
N CYS A 13 -25.05 15.79 -16.36
CA CYS A 13 -24.07 14.90 -16.99
C CYS A 13 -22.65 15.48 -17.03
N CYS A 14 -22.49 16.81 -17.09
CA CYS A 14 -21.17 17.45 -17.17
C CYS A 14 -20.35 17.37 -15.86
N ILE A 15 -21.01 17.17 -14.71
CA ILE A 15 -20.34 17.15 -13.39
C ILE A 15 -19.60 15.82 -13.16
N SER A 16 -19.93 14.77 -13.91
CA SER A 16 -19.37 13.42 -13.73
C SER A 16 -17.95 13.26 -14.30
N PHE A 17 -17.48 14.20 -15.13
CA PHE A 17 -16.16 14.13 -15.81
C PHE A 17 -15.02 14.82 -15.05
N SER A 18 -15.25 15.32 -13.83
CA SER A 18 -14.26 16.07 -13.03
C SER A 18 -13.63 15.27 -11.89
N GLN A 19 -13.73 13.95 -11.88
CA GLN A 19 -13.07 13.12 -10.86
C GLN A 19 -11.57 13.04 -11.19
N SER A 20 -10.75 13.86 -10.53
CA SER A 20 -9.31 13.69 -10.54
C SER A 20 -8.94 12.43 -9.75
N ASN A 21 -7.99 11.64 -10.21
CA ASN A 21 -7.51 10.48 -9.47
C ASN A 21 -6.82 10.91 -8.17
N GLU A 22 -7.48 10.63 -7.05
CA GLU A 22 -6.98 10.97 -5.72
C GLU A 22 -6.05 9.91 -5.12
N ARG A 23 -5.79 8.81 -5.85
CA ARG A 23 -4.97 7.71 -5.35
C ARG A 23 -3.54 8.18 -5.14
N ILE A 24 -2.99 7.75 -4.03
CA ILE A 24 -1.62 8.02 -3.63
C ILE A 24 -0.89 6.69 -3.49
N THR A 25 0.31 6.57 -4.04
CA THR A 25 1.11 5.35 -3.92
C THR A 25 2.37 5.59 -3.10
N THR A 26 2.68 4.61 -2.24
CA THR A 26 3.99 4.45 -1.61
C THR A 26 4.69 3.24 -2.22
N ILE A 27 5.97 3.38 -2.52
CA ILE A 27 6.83 2.30 -3.02
C ILE A 27 8.02 2.19 -2.08
N GLU A 28 8.23 1.05 -1.44
CA GLU A 28 9.42 0.77 -0.63
C GLU A 28 10.19 -0.40 -1.24
N THR A 29 11.50 -0.27 -1.41
CA THR A 29 12.38 -1.40 -1.72
C THR A 29 13.17 -1.79 -0.48
N VAL A 30 13.34 -3.10 -0.29
CA VAL A 30 13.89 -3.67 0.93
C VAL A 30 14.99 -4.66 0.59
N GLU A 31 16.15 -4.49 1.22
CA GLU A 31 17.20 -5.49 1.27
C GLU A 31 16.97 -6.42 2.48
N ILE A 32 17.03 -7.72 2.24
CA ILE A 32 17.05 -8.74 3.27
C ILE A 32 18.51 -8.91 3.72
N LEU A 33 18.73 -8.93 5.04
CA LEU A 33 20.07 -9.11 5.59
C LEU A 33 20.57 -10.54 5.35
N TYR A 34 21.89 -10.70 5.22
CA TYR A 34 22.51 -11.98 4.94
C TYR A 34 22.04 -13.09 5.89
N GLY A 35 21.61 -14.22 5.33
CA GLY A 35 21.12 -15.38 6.09
C GLY A 35 19.79 -15.17 6.81
N LYS A 36 18.99 -14.16 6.43
CA LYS A 36 17.67 -13.84 7.02
C LYS A 36 16.49 -13.98 6.07
N GLU A 37 16.70 -14.70 4.97
CA GLU A 37 15.70 -14.82 3.92
C GLU A 37 14.43 -15.53 4.40
N GLU A 38 14.54 -16.65 5.10
CA GLU A 38 13.38 -17.40 5.56
C GLU A 38 12.53 -16.56 6.54
N GLU A 39 13.14 -15.95 7.55
CA GLU A 39 12.45 -15.11 8.51
C GLU A 39 11.84 -13.85 7.86
N ALA A 40 12.57 -13.21 6.94
CA ALA A 40 12.09 -12.02 6.26
C ALA A 40 10.90 -12.34 5.34
N ILE A 41 10.97 -13.42 4.56
CA ILE A 41 9.88 -13.86 3.70
C ILE A 41 8.67 -14.24 4.54
N TYR A 42 8.86 -14.99 5.62
CA TYR A 42 7.78 -15.31 6.56
C TYR A 42 7.12 -14.03 7.09
N TYR A 43 7.92 -13.05 7.51
CA TYR A 43 7.44 -11.77 8.01
C TYR A 43 6.59 -11.02 6.97
N PHE A 44 7.08 -10.89 5.73
CA PHE A 44 6.36 -10.19 4.68
C PHE A 44 5.06 -10.90 4.28
N GLN A 45 5.08 -12.23 4.20
CA GLN A 45 3.89 -13.02 3.84
C GLN A 45 2.83 -13.02 4.95
N ASN A 46 3.25 -13.12 6.22
CA ASN A 46 2.32 -13.28 7.34
C ASN A 46 1.88 -11.99 8.01
N ASN A 47 2.64 -10.91 7.83
CA ASN A 47 2.29 -9.59 8.36
C ASN A 47 1.95 -8.65 7.23
N TRP A 48 2.95 -8.23 6.45
CA TRP A 48 2.78 -7.14 5.48
C TRP A 48 1.65 -7.41 4.48
N LYS A 49 1.64 -8.60 3.84
CA LYS A 49 0.63 -9.02 2.87
C LYS A 49 -0.75 -9.18 3.51
N LYS A 50 -0.84 -9.88 4.66
CA LYS A 50 -2.13 -10.14 5.33
C LYS A 50 -2.77 -8.86 5.88
N LEU A 51 -1.97 -7.95 6.44
CA LEU A 51 -2.46 -6.65 6.90
C LEU A 51 -3.01 -5.82 5.74
N ARG A 52 -2.39 -5.89 4.56
CA ARG A 52 -2.85 -5.14 3.39
C ARG A 52 -4.07 -5.76 2.72
N ALA A 53 -4.22 -7.08 2.74
CA ALA A 53 -5.48 -7.72 2.37
C ALA A 53 -6.64 -7.20 3.23
N ARG A 54 -6.45 -7.12 4.55
CA ARG A 54 -7.44 -6.53 5.48
C ARG A 54 -7.64 -5.03 5.29
N ALA A 55 -6.58 -4.31 4.91
CA ALA A 55 -6.68 -2.87 4.63
C ALA A 55 -7.51 -2.59 3.36
N ILE A 56 -7.52 -3.51 2.37
CA ILE A 56 -8.47 -3.46 1.24
C ILE A 56 -9.89 -3.67 1.74
N GLU A 57 -10.14 -4.70 2.57
CA GLU A 57 -11.47 -5.00 3.13
C GLU A 57 -12.05 -3.83 3.96
N LYS A 58 -11.18 -3.00 4.53
CA LYS A 58 -11.55 -1.79 5.29
C LYS A 58 -11.51 -0.50 4.48
N GLU A 59 -11.26 -0.59 3.17
CA GLU A 59 -11.15 0.56 2.25
C GLU A 59 -10.06 1.58 2.62
N TYR A 60 -9.11 1.18 3.48
CA TYR A 60 -7.94 2.00 3.83
C TYR A 60 -6.95 2.10 2.69
N ILE A 61 -6.89 1.08 1.84
CA ILE A 61 -6.07 1.09 0.63
C ILE A 61 -6.89 0.60 -0.55
N HIS A 62 -6.52 1.06 -1.73
CA HIS A 62 -7.08 0.61 -2.99
C HIS A 62 -6.44 -0.70 -3.46
N SER A 63 -5.11 -0.81 -3.38
CA SER A 63 -4.39 -2.01 -3.81
C SER A 63 -2.99 -2.11 -3.18
N PHE A 64 -2.38 -3.29 -3.30
CA PHE A 64 -0.99 -3.50 -2.91
C PHE A 64 -0.31 -4.54 -3.80
N GLN A 65 1.02 -4.48 -3.86
CA GLN A 65 1.86 -5.52 -4.48
C GLN A 65 3.06 -5.85 -3.59
N LEU A 66 3.32 -7.14 -3.40
CA LEU A 66 4.52 -7.67 -2.76
C LEU A 66 5.28 -8.46 -3.82
N MET A 67 6.43 -7.96 -4.24
CA MET A 67 7.24 -8.59 -5.28
C MET A 67 8.61 -8.95 -4.71
N LYS A 68 9.17 -10.08 -5.18
CA LYS A 68 10.53 -10.50 -4.91
C LYS A 68 11.38 -10.33 -6.17
N THR A 69 12.61 -9.90 -6.01
CA THR A 69 13.63 -9.83 -7.05
C THR A 69 14.90 -10.52 -6.58
N SER A 70 15.79 -10.83 -7.53
CA SER A 70 17.18 -11.19 -7.23
C SER A 70 17.96 -9.92 -6.89
N PHE A 71 18.85 -10.02 -5.90
CA PHE A 71 19.76 -8.94 -5.55
C PHE A 71 20.86 -8.79 -6.61
N SER A 72 21.16 -7.56 -7.01
CA SER A 72 22.32 -7.22 -7.85
C SER A 72 22.90 -5.85 -7.48
N SER A 73 24.04 -5.47 -8.08
CA SER A 73 24.59 -4.11 -7.94
C SER A 73 23.64 -3.03 -8.42
N GLU A 74 22.86 -3.32 -9.47
CA GLU A 74 21.88 -2.40 -10.07
C GLU A 74 20.56 -2.39 -9.30
N THR A 75 20.25 -3.49 -8.60
CA THR A 75 19.05 -3.67 -7.78
C THR A 75 19.44 -4.20 -6.40
N PRO A 76 20.00 -3.34 -5.51
CA PRO A 76 20.53 -3.77 -4.22
C PRO A 76 19.42 -3.99 -3.19
N PHE A 77 18.35 -4.68 -3.57
CA PHE A 77 17.20 -5.01 -2.75
C PHE A 77 16.59 -6.34 -3.23
N HIS A 78 15.84 -6.99 -2.35
CA HIS A 78 15.23 -8.30 -2.62
C HIS A 78 13.70 -8.21 -2.75
N ILE A 79 13.11 -7.17 -2.18
CA ILE A 79 11.65 -7.03 -2.07
C ILE A 79 11.24 -5.64 -2.54
N ILE A 80 10.13 -5.56 -3.28
CA ILE A 80 9.45 -4.32 -3.66
C ILE A 80 8.04 -4.37 -3.07
N LEU A 81 7.68 -3.29 -2.38
CA LEU A 81 6.44 -3.11 -1.65
C LEU A 81 5.71 -1.93 -2.25
N VAL A 82 4.55 -2.17 -2.86
CA VAL A 82 3.70 -1.10 -3.40
C VAL A 82 2.41 -1.07 -2.60
N THR A 83 2.01 0.10 -2.10
CA THR A 83 0.70 0.31 -1.46
C THR A 83 0.06 1.54 -2.08
N THR A 84 -1.12 1.38 -2.64
CA THR A 84 -1.90 2.47 -3.24
C THR A 84 -3.09 2.74 -2.35
N TYR A 85 -3.16 3.94 -1.79
CA TYR A 85 -4.25 4.44 -0.95
C TYR A 85 -5.39 4.95 -1.82
N THR A 86 -6.63 4.84 -1.34
CA THR A 86 -7.81 5.30 -2.07
C THR A 86 -7.83 6.82 -2.24
N ASN A 87 -7.39 7.56 -1.21
CA ASN A 87 -7.31 9.01 -1.23
C ASN A 87 -6.28 9.56 -0.21
N LYS A 88 -6.16 10.89 -0.17
CA LYS A 88 -5.24 11.63 0.72
C LYS A 88 -5.54 11.44 2.21
N GLU A 89 -6.80 11.28 2.60
CA GLU A 89 -7.18 11.04 3.98
C GLU A 89 -6.64 9.69 4.46
N GLN A 90 -6.87 8.63 3.67
CA GLN A 90 -6.36 7.30 3.99
C GLN A 90 -4.83 7.26 4.05
N TYR A 91 -4.15 7.94 3.12
CA TYR A 91 -2.69 8.05 3.15
C TYR A 91 -2.16 8.75 4.42
N LYS A 92 -2.81 9.83 4.87
CA LYS A 92 -2.44 10.54 6.11
C LYS A 92 -2.67 9.69 7.35
N ASN A 93 -3.73 8.89 7.36
CA ASN A 93 -4.11 8.03 8.47
C ASN A 93 -3.44 6.65 8.46
N ARG A 94 -2.54 6.38 7.51
CA ARG A 94 -1.95 5.04 7.29
C ARG A 94 -1.34 4.41 8.55
N GLU A 95 -0.56 5.17 9.32
CA GLU A 95 0.10 4.63 10.52
C GLU A 95 -0.92 4.22 11.59
N LYS A 96 -1.96 5.04 11.77
CA LYS A 96 -3.06 4.74 12.67
C LYS A 96 -3.80 3.47 12.22
N HIS A 97 -4.18 3.40 10.95
CA HIS A 97 -4.89 2.25 10.37
C HIS A 97 -4.08 0.95 10.49
N PHE A 98 -2.79 0.97 10.13
CA PHE A 98 -1.96 -0.22 10.25
C PHE A 98 -1.68 -0.61 11.71
N THR A 99 -1.56 0.37 12.62
CA THR A 99 -1.47 0.09 14.07
C THR A 99 -2.70 -0.62 14.59
N GLU A 100 -3.90 -0.18 14.21
CA GLU A 100 -5.16 -0.81 14.58
C GLU A 100 -5.27 -2.23 14.00
N LEU A 101 -4.88 -2.42 12.73
CA LEU A 101 -4.87 -3.73 12.09
C LEU A 101 -3.90 -4.72 12.76
N ILE A 102 -2.73 -4.25 13.20
CA ILE A 102 -1.74 -5.06 13.93
C ILE A 102 -2.27 -5.44 15.32
N LYS A 103 -2.90 -4.50 16.04
CA LYS A 103 -3.53 -4.80 17.33
C LYS A 103 -4.63 -5.85 17.17
N ALA A 104 -5.48 -5.69 16.15
CA ALA A 104 -6.54 -6.64 15.83
C ALA A 104 -6.01 -8.01 15.36
N SER A 105 -4.78 -8.11 14.85
CA SER A 105 -4.16 -9.39 14.50
C SER A 105 -3.52 -10.12 15.67
N GLY A 106 -3.53 -9.54 16.88
CA GLY A 106 -2.81 -10.08 18.04
C GLY A 106 -1.30 -9.80 17.99
N GLY A 107 -0.86 -8.79 17.23
CA GLY A 107 0.54 -8.46 17.03
C GLY A 107 1.14 -9.03 15.75
N LEU A 108 2.46 -8.88 15.62
CA LEU A 108 3.24 -9.36 14.48
C LEU A 108 3.61 -10.83 14.65
N LYS A 109 3.47 -11.61 13.58
CA LYS A 109 3.89 -13.01 13.50
C LYS A 109 5.35 -13.07 13.07
N LEU A 110 6.20 -13.56 13.96
CA LEU A 110 7.62 -13.76 13.67
C LEU A 110 7.90 -15.27 13.63
N LEU A 111 8.85 -15.68 12.79
CA LEU A 111 9.25 -17.10 12.73
C LEU A 111 10.07 -17.50 13.96
N ASN A 112 10.75 -16.53 14.58
CA ASN A 112 11.54 -16.63 15.80
C ASN A 112 11.53 -15.26 16.52
N ASP A 113 12.38 -15.05 17.52
CA ASP A 113 12.41 -13.81 18.30
C ASP A 113 13.04 -12.60 17.56
N LYS A 114 13.42 -12.75 16.29
CA LYS A 114 14.06 -11.69 15.51
C LYS A 114 13.08 -10.63 15.05
N LYS A 115 13.37 -9.38 15.38
CA LYS A 115 12.56 -8.21 15.01
C LYS A 115 12.81 -7.81 13.57
N PRO A 116 11.88 -7.09 12.91
CA PRO A 116 12.02 -6.74 11.50
C PRO A 116 13.32 -6.01 11.12
N ASN A 117 13.84 -5.15 11.99
CA ASN A 117 15.12 -4.45 11.77
C ASN A 117 16.36 -5.37 11.86
N GLU A 118 16.22 -6.57 12.41
CA GLU A 118 17.26 -7.62 12.40
C GLU A 118 17.17 -8.52 11.15
N LEU A 119 16.11 -8.38 10.35
CA LEU A 119 15.87 -9.21 9.16
C LEU A 119 16.11 -8.44 7.86
N ARG A 120 15.92 -7.12 7.89
CA ARG A 120 15.87 -6.29 6.69
C ARG A 120 16.31 -4.85 6.95
N LYS A 121 16.64 -4.15 5.86
CA LYS A 121 16.75 -2.69 5.83
C LYS A 121 15.99 -2.11 4.63
N SER A 122 15.42 -0.93 4.81
CA SER A 122 14.84 -0.18 3.70
C SER A 122 15.97 0.42 2.86
N VAL A 123 15.88 0.33 1.54
CA VAL A 123 16.90 0.81 0.60
C VAL A 123 16.44 2.10 -0.07
N PHE A 124 15.18 2.14 -0.50
CA PHE A 124 14.58 3.30 -1.15
C PHE A 124 13.10 3.37 -0.80
N SER A 125 12.58 4.59 -0.62
CA SER A 125 11.14 4.82 -0.51
C SER A 125 10.70 5.99 -1.38
N VAL A 126 9.60 5.79 -2.09
CA VAL A 126 8.80 6.86 -2.71
C VAL A 126 7.56 7.03 -1.85
N GLU A 127 7.37 8.24 -1.34
CA GLU A 127 6.21 8.60 -0.55
C GLU A 127 5.33 9.55 -1.37
N GLY A 128 4.02 9.34 -1.37
CA GLY A 128 3.09 10.33 -1.91
C GLY A 128 3.02 10.41 -3.44
N ALA A 129 3.37 9.36 -4.17
CA ALA A 129 3.31 9.38 -5.64
C ALA A 129 1.86 9.51 -6.13
N ASN A 130 1.59 10.54 -6.94
CA ASN A 130 0.31 10.76 -7.58
C ASN A 130 0.23 10.00 -8.91
N HIS A 131 -0.98 9.67 -9.33
CA HIS A 131 -1.26 9.02 -10.61
C HIS A 131 -1.61 10.11 -11.63
N LEU A 132 -1.14 9.96 -12.88
CA LEU A 132 -1.33 10.97 -13.94
C LEU A 132 -2.69 10.86 -14.66
N GLU A 133 -3.44 9.79 -14.41
CA GLU A 133 -4.75 9.51 -15.02
C GLU A 133 -5.84 9.56 -13.96
#